data_AF-A0A941S8C5-F1
#
_entry.id   AF-A0A941S8C5-F1
#
_cell.length_a   1.000
_cell.length_b   1.000
_cell.length_c   1.000
_cell.angle_alpha   90.00
_cell.angle_beta   90.00
_cell.angle_gamma   90.00
#
_symmetry.space_group_name_H-M   'P 1'
#
loop_
_entity.id
_entity.type
_entity.pdbx_description
1 polymer ?
#
loop_
_entity_poly.entity_id
_entity_poly.type
_entity_poly.pdbx_seq_one_letter_code
_entity_poly.pdbx_strand_id
1 'polypeptide(L)'
;ALKNAAAATGSDFHYLLGTAMRESSLKANAQSSTSSAAGLFQFIDQTWLGLVKTHGAKYGLGSLAGAISTTPDGRYHAASDADRQTILALKKDPQVSALMAGEYARSTQGAMEANLGRQVCGGELYAAHFLGADAACKLIRTSQTAPSTNAAQIFPQAAGANRSVFFHADGTAKSVREVYDWAMQQPGSSATLASAPSAGPIAGEVAEIPATARRIAAHAVDANIQTLLAGVMNWQPKGFFGGSGSPLSFGSGLLDLFSSMRGDS
;
A
#
# COMPACT_ATOMS: atom_id res chain seq x y z
N ALA A 1 -14.55 8.37 -2.50
CA ALA A 1 -13.57 7.85 -1.54
C ALA A 1 -12.16 7.76 -2.13
N LEU A 2 -11.86 6.78 -2.99
CA LEU A 2 -10.49 6.50 -3.45
C LEU A 2 -9.76 7.68 -4.13
N LYS A 3 -10.41 8.39 -5.07
CA LYS A 3 -9.83 9.58 -5.71
C LYS A 3 -9.50 10.69 -4.70
N ASN A 4 -10.42 10.92 -3.76
CA ASN A 4 -10.24 11.95 -2.72
C ASN A 4 -9.10 11.58 -1.78
N ALA A 5 -9.00 10.29 -1.41
CA ALA A 5 -7.91 9.82 -0.55
C ALA A 5 -6.55 9.92 -1.24
N ALA A 6 -6.46 9.55 -2.52
CA ALA A 6 -5.25 9.74 -3.33
C ALA A 6 -4.81 11.20 -3.33
N ALA A 7 -5.73 12.12 -3.60
CA ALA A 7 -5.44 13.56 -3.59
C ALA A 7 -5.04 14.08 -2.19
N ALA A 8 -5.73 13.66 -1.12
CA ALA A 8 -5.49 14.15 0.24
C ALA A 8 -4.18 13.63 0.87
N THR A 9 -3.76 12.43 0.46
CA THR A 9 -2.57 11.75 1.01
C THR A 9 -1.35 11.91 0.10
N GLY A 10 -1.56 12.20 -1.18
CA GLY A 10 -0.53 12.18 -2.23
C GLY A 10 -0.20 10.77 -2.71
N SER A 11 -0.96 9.74 -2.32
CA SER A 11 -0.78 8.36 -2.80
C SER A 11 -1.28 8.17 -4.24
N ASP A 12 -0.80 7.14 -4.92
CA ASP A 12 -1.28 6.81 -6.26
C ASP A 12 -2.73 6.28 -6.24
N PHE A 13 -3.60 6.86 -7.09
CA PHE A 13 -5.00 6.47 -7.17
C PHE A 13 -5.17 5.04 -7.69
N HIS A 14 -4.39 4.65 -8.70
CA HIS A 14 -4.52 3.33 -9.30
C HIS A 14 -4.06 2.24 -8.33
N TYR A 15 -3.04 2.49 -7.52
CA TYR A 15 -2.63 1.62 -6.42
C TYR A 15 -3.77 1.42 -5.42
N LEU A 16 -4.42 2.51 -4.97
CA LEU A 16 -5.56 2.40 -4.05
C LEU A 16 -6.73 1.63 -4.66
N LEU A 17 -7.03 1.89 -5.94
CA LEU A 17 -8.09 1.19 -6.66
C LEU A 17 -7.79 -0.30 -6.82
N GLY A 18 -6.61 -0.64 -7.32
CA GLY A 18 -6.17 -2.02 -7.50
C GLY A 18 -6.17 -2.79 -6.19
N THR A 19 -5.68 -2.16 -5.11
CA THR A 19 -5.71 -2.75 -3.77
C THR A 19 -7.14 -3.00 -3.30
N ALA A 20 -8.03 -2.00 -3.33
CA ALA A 20 -9.41 -2.18 -2.86
C ALA A 20 -10.22 -3.19 -3.70
N MET A 21 -9.96 -3.26 -5.01
CA MET A 21 -10.55 -4.30 -5.87
C MET A 21 -10.10 -5.70 -5.46
N ARG A 22 -8.82 -5.86 -5.12
CA ARG A 22 -8.25 -7.15 -4.73
C ARG A 22 -8.66 -7.58 -3.33
N GLU A 23 -8.62 -6.66 -2.37
CA GLU A 23 -8.89 -6.98 -0.96
C GLU A 23 -10.39 -7.21 -0.69
N SER A 24 -11.28 -6.47 -1.38
CA SER A 24 -12.71 -6.54 -1.06
C SER A 24 -13.65 -6.56 -2.26
N SER A 25 -13.12 -6.56 -3.49
CA SER A 25 -13.92 -6.29 -4.70
C SER A 25 -14.72 -4.99 -4.58
N LEU A 26 -14.10 -3.95 -3.99
CA LEU A 26 -14.70 -2.63 -3.71
C LEU A 26 -15.89 -2.66 -2.74
N LYS A 27 -16.08 -3.74 -1.98
CA LYS A 27 -17.11 -3.85 -0.94
C LYS A 27 -16.60 -3.22 0.36
N ALA A 28 -17.16 -2.07 0.75
CA ALA A 28 -16.77 -1.37 1.97
C ALA A 28 -17.17 -2.12 3.25
N ASN A 29 -18.17 -2.99 3.19
CA ASN A 29 -18.62 -3.80 4.32
C ASN A 29 -17.99 -5.21 4.37
N ALA A 30 -17.02 -5.52 3.50
CA ALA A 30 -16.36 -6.82 3.47
C ALA A 30 -15.72 -7.15 4.83
N GLN A 31 -15.81 -8.42 5.22
CA GLN A 31 -15.32 -8.94 6.49
C GLN A 31 -14.74 -10.33 6.24
N SER A 32 -13.49 -10.54 6.68
CA SER A 32 -12.88 -11.87 6.68
C SER A 32 -13.53 -12.76 7.74
N SER A 33 -13.74 -14.04 7.42
CA SER A 33 -14.23 -15.06 8.37
C SER A 33 -13.12 -15.68 9.22
N THR A 34 -11.84 -15.45 8.87
CA THR A 34 -10.68 -16.08 9.50
C THR A 34 -9.76 -15.10 10.21
N SER A 35 -10.07 -13.81 10.17
CA SER A 35 -9.25 -12.74 10.79
C SER A 35 -10.10 -11.52 11.11
N SER A 36 -9.50 -10.52 11.78
CA SER A 36 -10.17 -9.23 12.05
C SER A 36 -10.19 -8.28 10.84
N ALA A 37 -9.67 -8.72 9.68
CA ALA A 37 -9.66 -7.97 8.44
C ALA A 37 -11.05 -7.51 8.02
N ALA A 38 -11.22 -6.20 7.79
CA ALA A 38 -12.49 -5.60 7.41
C ALA A 38 -12.32 -4.38 6.49
N GLY A 39 -13.37 -4.04 5.76
CA GLY A 39 -13.41 -2.82 4.94
C GLY A 39 -12.90 -2.99 3.52
N LEU A 40 -12.80 -1.86 2.81
CA LEU A 40 -12.27 -1.79 1.44
C LEU A 40 -10.87 -2.40 1.30
N PHE A 41 -10.05 -2.20 2.32
CA PHE A 41 -8.63 -2.60 2.31
C PHE A 41 -8.34 -3.77 3.24
N GLN A 42 -9.37 -4.39 3.84
CA GLN A 42 -9.22 -5.55 4.73
C GLN A 42 -8.24 -5.36 5.91
N PHE A 43 -8.13 -4.14 6.46
CA PHE A 43 -7.26 -3.87 7.61
C PHE A 43 -7.58 -4.75 8.83
N ILE A 44 -6.56 -5.33 9.46
CA ILE A 44 -6.67 -5.92 10.80
C ILE A 44 -6.60 -4.86 11.89
N ASP A 45 -7.10 -5.23 13.07
CA ASP A 45 -7.27 -4.33 14.21
C ASP A 45 -5.99 -3.56 14.60
N GLN A 46 -4.85 -4.24 14.74
CA GLN A 46 -3.61 -3.58 15.20
C GLN A 46 -3.08 -2.57 14.17
N THR A 47 -3.05 -2.93 12.88
CA THR A 47 -2.65 -1.99 11.83
C THR A 47 -3.61 -0.81 11.76
N TRP A 48 -4.92 -1.06 11.88
CA TRP A 48 -5.93 -0.02 11.86
C TRP A 48 -5.77 0.97 13.02
N LEU A 49 -5.61 0.46 14.25
CA LEU A 49 -5.41 1.28 15.43
C LEU A 49 -4.14 2.14 15.30
N GLY A 50 -3.05 1.57 14.78
CA GLY A 50 -1.82 2.32 14.51
C GLY A 50 -2.03 3.44 13.49
N LEU A 51 -2.72 3.18 12.37
CA LEU A 51 -3.01 4.20 11.37
C LEU A 51 -3.90 5.31 11.91
N VAL A 52 -4.94 4.99 12.67
CA VAL A 52 -5.81 5.99 13.30
C VAL A 52 -5.04 6.78 14.36
N LYS A 53 -4.21 6.13 15.19
CA LYS A 53 -3.36 6.81 16.18
C LYS A 53 -2.44 7.84 15.52
N THR A 54 -1.78 7.45 14.44
CA THR A 54 -0.76 8.28 13.79
C THR A 54 -1.36 9.36 12.89
N HIS A 55 -2.40 9.04 12.11
CA HIS A 55 -2.91 9.93 11.06
C HIS A 55 -4.36 10.40 11.29
N GLY A 56 -5.10 9.80 12.21
CA GLY A 56 -6.53 10.09 12.39
C GLY A 56 -6.83 11.56 12.67
N ALA A 57 -5.96 12.24 13.44
CA ALA A 57 -6.11 13.66 13.75
C ALA A 57 -6.12 14.55 12.49
N LYS A 58 -5.32 14.21 11.46
CA LYS A 58 -5.28 14.93 10.17
C LYS A 58 -6.64 14.95 9.46
N TYR A 59 -7.50 13.98 9.77
CA TYR A 59 -8.78 13.76 9.10
C TYR A 59 -9.98 13.92 10.03
N GLY A 60 -9.83 14.71 11.11
CA GLY A 60 -10.92 15.02 12.04
C GLY A 60 -11.20 13.91 13.07
N LEU A 61 -10.40 12.86 13.14
CA LEU A 61 -10.53 11.78 14.12
C LEU A 61 -9.65 12.01 15.36
N GLY A 62 -9.33 13.27 15.69
CA GLY A 62 -8.38 13.63 16.75
C GLY A 62 -8.73 13.05 18.12
N SER A 63 -10.01 13.08 18.50
CA SER A 63 -10.48 12.48 19.75
C SER A 63 -10.26 10.95 19.77
N LEU A 64 -10.58 10.27 18.66
CA LEU A 64 -10.43 8.82 18.55
C LEU A 64 -8.95 8.41 18.48
N ALA A 65 -8.11 9.18 17.80
CA ALA A 65 -6.66 8.99 17.78
C ALA A 65 -6.04 9.21 19.17
N GLY A 66 -6.52 10.22 19.91
CA GLY A 66 -6.12 10.52 21.28
C GLY A 66 -6.51 9.41 22.26
N ALA A 67 -7.62 8.72 22.02
CA ALA A 67 -8.07 7.58 22.81
C ALA A 67 -7.24 6.30 22.60
N ILE A 68 -6.28 6.27 21.67
CA ILE A 68 -5.40 5.12 21.45
C ILE A 68 -4.07 5.34 22.17
N SER A 69 -3.65 4.39 22.99
CA SER A 69 -2.32 4.33 23.60
C SER A 69 -1.45 3.26 22.94
N THR A 70 -0.15 3.40 23.10
CA THR A 70 0.85 2.40 22.67
C THR A 70 1.51 1.83 23.92
N THR A 71 1.52 0.51 24.05
CA THR A 71 2.19 -0.19 25.14
C THR A 71 3.71 -0.27 24.90
N PRO A 72 4.52 -0.58 25.93
CA PRO A 72 5.97 -0.71 25.77
C PRO A 72 6.41 -1.76 24.74
N ASP A 73 5.60 -2.80 24.52
CA ASP A 73 5.80 -3.83 23.49
C ASP A 73 5.29 -3.42 22.09
N GLY A 74 4.85 -2.17 21.93
CA GLY A 74 4.47 -1.59 20.64
C GLY A 74 3.04 -1.89 20.18
N ARG A 75 2.17 -2.42 21.06
CA ARG A 75 0.77 -2.72 20.73
C ARG A 75 -0.12 -1.51 20.94
N TYR A 76 -1.15 -1.39 20.12
CA TYR A 76 -2.14 -0.31 20.20
C TYR A 76 -3.38 -0.76 20.96
N HIS A 77 -3.82 0.07 21.90
CA HIS A 77 -4.99 -0.17 22.74
C HIS A 77 -5.86 1.08 22.81
N ALA A 78 -7.18 0.93 22.69
CA ALA A 78 -8.10 2.03 22.94
C ALA A 78 -8.34 2.20 24.45
N ALA A 79 -8.69 3.40 24.89
CA ALA A 79 -8.94 3.74 26.29
C ALA A 79 -10.13 2.99 26.90
N SER A 80 -11.11 2.62 26.08
CA SER A 80 -12.29 1.85 26.49
C SER A 80 -12.75 0.89 25.38
N ASP A 81 -13.60 -0.08 25.73
CA ASP A 81 -14.23 -0.98 24.76
C ASP A 81 -15.16 -0.23 23.79
N ALA A 82 -15.82 0.82 24.26
CA ALA A 82 -16.68 1.66 23.44
C ALA A 82 -15.86 2.43 22.39
N ASP A 83 -14.73 3.00 22.80
CA ASP A 83 -13.79 3.65 21.87
C ASP A 83 -13.24 2.64 20.87
N ARG A 84 -12.85 1.45 21.35
CA ARG A 84 -12.34 0.37 20.50
C ARG A 84 -13.35 0.01 19.41
N GLN A 85 -14.61 -0.21 19.79
CA GLN A 85 -15.68 -0.55 18.82
C GLN A 85 -15.88 0.57 17.81
N THR A 86 -15.93 1.82 18.27
CA THR A 86 -16.09 3.00 17.41
C THR A 86 -14.95 3.12 16.41
N ILE A 87 -13.70 3.01 16.87
CA ILE A 87 -12.52 3.09 16.02
C ILE A 87 -12.53 1.97 14.99
N LEU A 88 -12.78 0.72 15.40
CA LEU A 88 -12.76 -0.42 14.49
C LEU A 88 -13.91 -0.41 13.46
N ALA A 89 -15.06 0.17 13.80
CA ALA A 89 -16.18 0.33 12.87
C ALA A 89 -15.80 1.19 11.65
N LEU A 90 -14.91 2.17 11.84
CA LEU A 90 -14.43 3.05 10.77
C LEU A 90 -13.66 2.31 9.67
N LYS A 91 -13.21 1.06 9.89
CA LYS A 91 -12.66 0.21 8.81
C LYS A 91 -13.63 0.09 7.63
N LYS A 92 -14.94 0.08 7.93
CA LYS A 92 -16.04 -0.05 6.95
C LYS A 92 -16.53 1.29 6.41
N ASP A 93 -16.05 2.41 6.95
CA ASP A 93 -16.28 3.72 6.34
C ASP A 93 -15.38 3.84 5.10
N PRO A 94 -15.93 3.97 3.88
CA PRO A 94 -15.13 3.94 2.68
C PRO A 94 -14.19 5.13 2.55
N GLN A 95 -14.53 6.29 3.12
CA GLN A 95 -13.69 7.49 3.07
C GLN A 95 -12.53 7.38 4.05
N VAL A 96 -12.79 7.07 5.32
CA VAL A 96 -11.75 6.91 6.34
C VAL A 96 -10.82 5.75 5.98
N SER A 97 -11.38 4.62 5.56
CA SER A 97 -10.60 3.45 5.14
C SER A 97 -9.65 3.78 3.99
N ALA A 98 -10.12 4.54 2.99
CA ALA A 98 -9.28 4.98 1.88
C ALA A 98 -8.20 5.99 2.30
N LEU A 99 -8.50 6.92 3.21
CA LEU A 99 -7.51 7.87 3.73
C LEU A 99 -6.39 7.16 4.49
N MET A 100 -6.75 6.21 5.37
CA MET A 100 -5.76 5.40 6.11
C MET A 100 -4.91 4.54 5.16
N ALA A 101 -5.51 3.99 4.10
CA ALA A 101 -4.77 3.26 3.06
C ALA A 101 -3.80 4.16 2.27
N GLY A 102 -4.18 5.39 1.95
CA GLY A 102 -3.28 6.34 1.31
C GLY A 102 -2.09 6.75 2.20
N GLU A 103 -2.33 6.99 3.49
CA GLU A 103 -1.24 7.26 4.45
C GLU A 103 -0.30 6.05 4.59
N TYR A 104 -0.85 4.84 4.69
CA TYR A 104 -0.06 3.62 4.75
C TYR A 104 0.80 3.43 3.49
N ALA A 105 0.21 3.66 2.31
CA ALA A 105 0.90 3.59 1.03
C ALA A 105 2.06 4.59 0.97
N ARG A 106 1.83 5.85 1.40
CA ARG A 106 2.87 6.89 1.42
C ARG A 106 3.98 6.61 2.41
N SER A 107 3.67 6.14 3.61
CA SER A 107 4.67 5.76 4.59
C SER A 107 5.53 4.60 4.07
N THR A 108 4.91 3.60 3.45
CA THR A 108 5.61 2.45 2.86
C THR A 108 6.51 2.91 1.71
N GLN A 109 5.97 3.72 0.80
CA GLN A 109 6.73 4.28 -0.32
C GLN A 109 7.94 5.07 0.19
N GLY A 110 7.77 5.99 1.15
CA GLY A 110 8.87 6.78 1.70
C GLY A 110 9.96 5.93 2.35
N ALA A 111 9.58 4.87 3.10
CA ALA A 111 10.54 3.94 3.69
C ALA A 111 11.33 3.17 2.62
N MET A 112 10.66 2.71 1.55
CA MET A 112 11.33 2.06 0.43
C MET A 112 12.24 3.02 -0.32
N GLU A 113 11.82 4.26 -0.57
CA GLU A 113 12.63 5.28 -1.25
C GLU A 113 13.90 5.61 -0.46
N ALA A 114 13.79 5.75 0.86
CA ALA A 114 14.93 5.94 1.75
C ALA A 114 15.90 4.75 1.69
N ASN A 115 15.36 3.52 1.63
CA ASN A 115 16.17 2.31 1.53
C ASN A 115 16.86 2.21 0.15
N LEU A 116 16.14 2.50 -0.94
CA LEU A 116 16.61 2.33 -2.31
C LEU A 116 17.43 3.51 -2.86
N GLY A 117 17.34 4.69 -2.25
CA GLY A 117 17.99 5.90 -2.73
C GLY A 117 17.39 6.46 -4.02
N ARG A 118 16.16 6.07 -4.38
CA ARG A 118 15.42 6.54 -5.55
C ARG A 118 13.92 6.45 -5.34
N GLN A 119 13.16 7.12 -6.20
CA GLN A 119 11.71 7.03 -6.23
C GLN A 119 11.22 5.60 -6.50
N VAL A 120 10.06 5.27 -5.91
CA VAL A 120 9.40 3.97 -5.99
C VAL A 120 8.09 4.12 -6.75
N CYS A 121 7.86 3.27 -7.76
CA CYS A 121 6.64 3.32 -8.57
C CYS A 121 5.50 2.47 -7.98
N GLY A 122 4.29 2.58 -8.53
CA GLY A 122 3.12 1.85 -8.05
C GLY A 122 3.28 0.31 -8.07
N GLY A 123 3.96 -0.25 -9.07
CA GLY A 123 4.23 -1.69 -9.14
C GLY A 123 5.23 -2.16 -8.07
N GLU A 124 6.19 -1.31 -7.71
CA GLU A 124 7.15 -1.61 -6.66
C GLU A 124 6.49 -1.50 -5.28
N LEU A 125 5.61 -0.51 -5.11
CA LEU A 125 4.76 -0.41 -3.93
C LEU A 125 3.81 -1.61 -3.82
N TYR A 126 3.35 -2.14 -4.95
CA TYR A 126 2.60 -3.39 -4.99
C TYR A 126 3.47 -4.58 -4.56
N ALA A 127 4.72 -4.66 -5.02
CA ALA A 127 5.65 -5.69 -4.55
C ALA A 127 5.84 -5.63 -3.03
N ALA A 128 5.89 -4.42 -2.44
CA ALA A 128 5.93 -4.25 -0.99
C ALA A 128 4.64 -4.64 -0.28
N HIS A 129 3.49 -4.38 -0.90
CA HIS A 129 2.23 -4.93 -0.41
C HIS A 129 2.24 -6.46 -0.44
N PHE A 130 2.84 -7.09 -1.45
CA PHE A 130 2.82 -8.55 -1.56
C PHE A 130 3.88 -9.24 -0.68
N LEU A 131 5.10 -8.69 -0.60
CA LEU A 131 6.26 -9.32 0.06
C LEU A 131 6.60 -8.70 1.41
N GLY A 132 6.09 -7.50 1.70
CA GLY A 132 6.65 -6.59 2.71
C GLY A 132 7.71 -5.66 2.11
N ALA A 133 7.88 -4.48 2.72
CA ALA A 133 8.74 -3.41 2.20
C ALA A 133 10.20 -3.85 2.02
N ASP A 134 10.80 -4.49 3.02
CA ASP A 134 12.20 -4.91 2.96
C ASP A 134 12.45 -5.99 1.90
N ALA A 135 11.55 -6.98 1.82
CA ALA A 135 11.63 -8.03 0.82
C ALA A 135 11.41 -7.49 -0.60
N ALA A 136 10.55 -6.48 -0.77
CA ALA A 136 10.40 -5.78 -2.04
C ALA A 136 11.66 -4.99 -2.40
N CYS A 137 12.27 -4.26 -1.46
CA CYS A 137 13.56 -3.59 -1.69
C CYS A 137 14.65 -4.61 -2.10
N LYS A 138 14.66 -5.79 -1.49
CA LYS A 138 15.54 -6.91 -1.88
C LYS A 138 15.24 -7.39 -3.30
N LEU A 139 13.95 -7.63 -3.63
CA LEU A 139 13.52 -8.04 -4.97
C LEU A 139 13.99 -7.02 -6.02
N ILE A 140 13.77 -5.74 -5.76
CA ILE A 140 14.13 -4.63 -6.65
C ILE A 140 15.63 -4.63 -6.91
N ARG A 141 16.46 -4.65 -5.86
CA ARG A 141 17.93 -4.69 -6.02
C ARG A 141 18.39 -5.93 -6.77
N THR A 142 17.89 -7.10 -6.38
CA THR A 142 18.29 -8.35 -7.04
C THR A 142 17.82 -8.41 -8.49
N SER A 143 16.69 -7.80 -8.84
CA SER A 143 16.24 -7.73 -10.24
C SER A 143 17.18 -6.92 -11.13
N GLN A 144 17.96 -6.00 -10.53
CA GLN A 144 18.94 -5.18 -11.24
C GLN A 144 20.32 -5.86 -11.28
N THR A 145 20.72 -6.56 -10.23
CA THR A 145 22.08 -7.12 -10.11
C THR A 145 22.18 -8.60 -10.48
N ALA A 146 21.13 -9.39 -10.25
CA ALA A 146 21.09 -10.83 -10.51
C ALA A 146 19.69 -11.27 -10.99
N PRO A 147 19.22 -10.77 -12.16
CA PRO A 147 17.84 -10.95 -12.63
C PRO A 147 17.44 -12.41 -12.83
N SER A 148 18.38 -13.28 -13.20
CA SER A 148 18.13 -14.71 -13.48
C SER A 148 18.14 -15.60 -12.23
N THR A 149 18.41 -15.05 -11.04
CA THR A 149 18.40 -15.86 -9.80
C THR A 149 17.01 -16.40 -9.54
N ASN A 150 16.93 -17.63 -9.02
CA ASN A 150 15.70 -18.27 -8.61
C ASN A 150 15.01 -17.46 -7.48
N ALA A 151 13.84 -16.89 -7.76
CA ALA A 151 13.11 -16.07 -6.80
C ALA A 151 12.62 -16.87 -5.58
N ALA A 152 12.26 -18.14 -5.77
CA ALA A 152 11.79 -19.01 -4.69
C ALA A 152 12.89 -19.33 -3.68
N GLN A 153 14.17 -19.32 -4.08
CA GLN A 153 15.29 -19.46 -3.15
C GLN A 153 15.50 -18.20 -2.30
N ILE A 154 15.23 -17.01 -2.87
CA ILE A 154 15.40 -15.74 -2.15
C ILE A 154 14.24 -15.47 -1.20
N PHE A 155 13.03 -15.90 -1.58
CA PHE A 155 11.78 -15.63 -0.87
C PHE A 155 11.00 -16.93 -0.56
N PRO A 156 11.57 -17.89 0.18
CA PRO A 156 11.00 -19.24 0.32
C PRO A 156 9.62 -19.27 0.97
N GLN A 157 9.38 -18.41 1.97
CA GLN A 157 8.08 -18.31 2.62
C GLN A 157 6.99 -17.79 1.67
N ALA A 158 7.28 -16.70 0.94
CA ALA A 158 6.35 -16.13 -0.03
C ALA A 158 6.10 -17.11 -1.19
N ALA A 159 7.12 -17.84 -1.62
CA ALA A 159 7.04 -18.86 -2.65
C ALA A 159 6.20 -20.08 -2.24
N GLY A 160 6.27 -20.50 -0.97
CA GLY A 160 5.43 -21.55 -0.41
C GLY A 160 3.96 -21.16 -0.36
N ALA A 161 3.66 -19.92 0.05
CA ALA A 161 2.29 -19.41 0.14
C ALA A 161 1.67 -19.06 -1.23
N ASN A 162 2.50 -18.68 -2.21
CA ASN A 162 2.04 -18.10 -3.48
C ASN A 162 2.71 -18.77 -4.69
N ARG A 163 2.50 -20.08 -4.83
CA ARG A 163 3.14 -20.91 -5.86
C ARG A 163 3.03 -20.35 -7.28
N SER A 164 1.87 -19.83 -7.68
CA SER A 164 1.66 -19.28 -9.03
C SER A 164 2.50 -18.03 -9.34
N VAL A 165 2.92 -17.29 -8.32
CA VAL A 165 3.76 -16.09 -8.47
C VAL A 165 5.23 -16.48 -8.65
N PHE A 166 5.68 -17.53 -7.96
CA PHE A 166 7.09 -17.92 -7.88
C PHE A 166 7.48 -19.11 -8.76
N PHE A 167 6.51 -19.81 -9.34
CA PHE A 167 6.76 -20.99 -10.17
C PHE A 167 5.91 -20.96 -11.44
N HIS A 168 6.43 -21.58 -12.50
CA HIS A 168 5.70 -21.87 -13.72
C HIS A 168 4.76 -23.07 -13.52
N ALA A 169 3.87 -23.31 -14.49
CA ALA A 169 2.91 -24.41 -14.44
C ALA A 169 3.58 -25.80 -14.41
N ASP A 170 4.76 -25.93 -15.03
CA ASP A 170 5.58 -27.15 -15.01
C ASP A 170 6.35 -27.36 -13.68
N GLY A 171 6.21 -26.42 -12.74
CA GLY A 171 6.84 -26.46 -11.43
C GLY A 171 8.24 -25.86 -11.36
N THR A 172 8.82 -25.45 -12.49
CA THR A 172 10.11 -24.74 -12.51
C THR A 172 9.99 -23.38 -11.82
N ALA A 173 11.06 -22.94 -11.15
CA ALA A 173 11.05 -21.68 -10.41
C ALA A 173 11.24 -20.49 -11.34
N LYS A 174 10.40 -19.46 -11.15
CA LYS A 174 10.56 -18.18 -11.83
C LYS A 174 11.81 -17.46 -11.32
N SER A 175 12.41 -16.70 -12.22
CA SER A 175 13.50 -15.79 -11.89
C SER A 175 13.03 -14.58 -11.09
N VAL A 176 13.96 -13.91 -10.42
CA VAL A 176 13.73 -12.63 -9.73
C VAL A 176 13.15 -11.60 -10.69
N ARG A 177 13.66 -11.54 -11.93
CA ARG A 177 13.15 -10.61 -12.93
C ARG A 177 11.70 -10.87 -13.27
N GLU A 178 11.29 -12.13 -13.41
CA GLU A 178 9.90 -12.48 -13.70
C GLU A 178 8.95 -12.13 -12.55
N VAL A 179 9.38 -12.31 -11.30
CA VAL A 179 8.57 -11.89 -10.14
C VAL A 179 8.48 -10.37 -10.05
N TYR A 180 9.55 -9.64 -10.36
CA TYR A 180 9.53 -8.18 -10.44
C TYR A 180 8.59 -7.70 -11.57
N ASP A 181 8.71 -8.27 -12.77
CA ASP A 181 7.86 -7.91 -13.91
C ASP A 181 6.39 -8.25 -13.67
N TRP A 182 6.11 -9.37 -12.98
CA TRP A 182 4.78 -9.70 -12.50
C TRP A 182 4.21 -8.60 -11.61
N ALA A 183 5.00 -8.02 -10.69
CA ALA A 183 4.56 -6.93 -9.83
C ALA A 183 4.29 -5.64 -10.63
N MET A 184 5.08 -5.36 -11.67
CA MET A 184 4.89 -4.20 -12.55
C MET A 184 3.62 -4.29 -13.41
N GLN A 185 3.06 -5.49 -13.58
CA GLN A 185 1.84 -5.71 -14.36
C GLN A 185 0.57 -5.62 -13.51
N GLN A 186 0.70 -5.37 -12.21
CA GLN A 186 -0.44 -5.44 -11.30
C GLN A 186 -1.36 -4.23 -11.46
N PRO A 187 -2.67 -4.41 -11.24
CA PRO A 187 -3.63 -3.32 -11.12
C PRO A 187 -3.09 -2.22 -10.21
N GLY A 188 -2.88 -1.01 -10.74
CA GLY A 188 -2.26 0.07 -9.97
C GLY A 188 -0.83 0.43 -10.32
N SER A 189 -0.17 -0.34 -11.18
CA SER A 189 1.25 -0.16 -11.51
C SER A 189 1.54 0.91 -12.57
N SER A 190 0.59 1.82 -12.85
CA SER A 190 0.79 2.82 -13.92
C SER A 190 2.09 3.59 -13.67
N ALA A 191 3.00 3.41 -14.62
CA ALA A 191 4.35 3.95 -14.58
C ALA A 191 4.30 5.46 -14.81
N THR A 192 4.28 6.23 -13.73
CA THR A 192 4.84 7.58 -13.76
C THR A 192 6.22 7.54 -13.13
N LEU A 193 7.16 6.88 -13.82
CA LEU A 193 8.58 7.25 -13.75
C LEU A 193 8.76 8.49 -14.63
N ALA A 194 8.17 9.62 -14.22
CA ALA A 194 8.45 10.89 -14.87
C ALA A 194 9.83 11.36 -14.40
N SER A 195 10.83 11.22 -15.26
CA SER A 195 12.11 11.89 -15.13
C SER A 195 11.97 13.34 -15.64
N ALA A 196 12.29 14.29 -14.75
CA ALA A 196 12.75 15.69 -14.96
C ALA A 196 11.76 16.79 -15.43
N PRO A 197 12.07 18.11 -15.27
CA PRO A 197 12.99 18.82 -14.37
C PRO A 197 12.27 19.84 -13.44
N SER A 198 13.02 20.52 -12.57
CA SER A 198 12.56 21.69 -11.80
C SER A 198 12.07 22.80 -12.73
N ALA A 199 10.80 23.17 -12.62
CA ALA A 199 10.28 24.43 -13.15
C ALA A 199 9.93 25.34 -11.96
N GLY A 200 10.61 26.48 -11.88
CA GLY A 200 10.26 27.58 -10.97
C GLY A 200 8.85 28.14 -11.26
N PRO A 201 8.36 29.05 -10.41
CA PRO A 201 6.96 29.42 -10.39
C PRO A 201 6.62 30.30 -11.60
N ILE A 202 5.60 29.92 -12.35
CA ILE A 202 4.89 30.83 -13.26
C ILE A 202 3.44 30.94 -12.79
N ALA A 203 3.11 32.14 -12.32
CA ALA A 203 1.75 32.59 -12.11
C ALA A 203 1.04 32.75 -13.46
N GLY A 204 -0.21 32.33 -13.57
CA GLY A 204 -1.06 32.62 -14.72
C GLY A 204 -2.27 31.71 -14.87
N GLU A 205 -3.44 32.26 -14.55
CA GLU A 205 -4.77 32.05 -15.14
C GLU A 205 -5.24 30.62 -15.52
N VAL A 206 -6.31 30.16 -14.86
CA VAL A 206 -7.04 28.93 -15.19
C VAL A 206 -7.93 29.15 -16.42
N ALA A 207 -7.56 28.59 -17.57
CA ALA A 207 -8.44 28.46 -18.73
C ALA A 207 -9.09 27.07 -18.79
N GLU A 208 -10.42 27.03 -18.91
CA GLU A 208 -11.25 25.82 -18.96
C GLU A 208 -10.95 24.90 -20.16
N ILE A 209 -10.90 23.58 -19.92
CA ILE A 209 -10.67 22.55 -20.94
C ILE A 209 -11.99 22.24 -21.69
N PRO A 210 -12.02 22.22 -23.05
CA PRO A 210 -13.23 21.96 -23.83
C PRO A 210 -13.84 20.56 -23.63
N ALA A 211 -15.17 20.48 -23.60
CA ALA A 211 -15.97 19.29 -23.31
C ALA A 211 -15.71 18.08 -24.23
N THR A 212 -15.12 18.29 -25.41
CA THR A 212 -14.77 17.21 -26.37
C THR A 212 -13.57 16.38 -25.87
N ALA A 213 -12.63 16.98 -25.13
CA ALA A 213 -11.52 16.26 -24.50
C ALA A 213 -11.96 15.37 -23.32
N ARG A 214 -13.08 15.72 -22.66
CA ARG A 214 -13.69 14.94 -21.58
C ARG A 214 -14.22 13.57 -22.03
N ARG A 215 -14.71 13.46 -23.28
CA ARG A 215 -15.27 12.18 -23.78
C ARG A 215 -14.19 11.17 -24.18
N ILE A 216 -13.09 11.62 -24.78
CA ILE A 216 -11.96 10.74 -25.14
C ILE A 216 -11.24 10.25 -23.86
N ALA A 217 -11.08 11.12 -22.85
CA ALA A 217 -10.53 10.73 -21.55
C ALA A 217 -11.46 9.77 -20.77
N ALA A 218 -12.78 9.96 -20.82
CA ALA A 218 -13.73 9.07 -20.13
C ALA A 218 -13.72 7.63 -20.71
N HIS A 219 -13.65 7.48 -22.04
CA HIS A 219 -13.59 6.17 -22.67
C HIS A 219 -12.26 5.43 -22.44
N ALA A 220 -11.13 6.16 -22.36
CA ALA A 220 -9.83 5.58 -22.01
C ALA A 220 -9.76 5.13 -20.54
N VAL A 221 -10.44 5.85 -19.64
CA VAL A 221 -10.55 5.49 -18.21
C VAL A 221 -11.42 4.25 -18.02
N ASP A 222 -12.55 4.13 -18.74
CA ASP A 222 -13.42 2.96 -18.65
C ASP A 222 -12.77 1.68 -19.19
N ALA A 223 -11.98 1.78 -20.27
CA ALA A 223 -11.21 0.65 -20.80
C ALA A 223 -10.13 0.18 -19.80
N ASN A 224 -9.40 1.11 -19.17
CA ASN A 224 -8.38 0.78 -18.16
C ASN A 224 -9.00 0.18 -16.88
N ILE A 225 -10.20 0.60 -16.48
CA ILE A 225 -10.93 0.02 -15.34
C ILE A 225 -11.41 -1.41 -15.67
N GLN A 226 -11.91 -1.66 -16.89
CA GLN A 226 -12.30 -3.00 -17.34
C GLN A 226 -11.10 -3.95 -17.39
N THR A 227 -9.94 -3.51 -17.88
CA THR A 227 -8.69 -4.30 -17.87
C THR A 227 -8.20 -4.55 -16.43
N LEU A 228 -8.30 -3.56 -15.54
CA LEU A 228 -8.03 -3.74 -14.10
C LEU A 228 -8.95 -4.81 -13.48
N LEU A 229 -10.24 -4.79 -13.81
CA LEU A 229 -11.25 -5.73 -13.29
C LEU A 229 -10.97 -7.16 -13.76
N ALA A 230 -10.60 -7.34 -15.03
CA ALA A 230 -10.22 -8.63 -15.59
C ALA A 230 -8.96 -9.22 -14.94
N GLY A 231 -7.96 -8.39 -14.64
CA GLY A 231 -6.72 -8.82 -13.98
C GLY A 231 -6.90 -9.25 -12.53
N VAL A 232 -7.79 -8.59 -11.78
CA VAL A 232 -8.10 -8.94 -10.37
C VAL A 232 -8.94 -10.22 -10.26
N MET A 233 -9.87 -10.47 -11.19
CA MET A 233 -10.81 -11.61 -11.12
C MET A 233 -10.14 -12.99 -11.32
N ASN A 234 -8.96 -13.04 -11.94
CA ASN A 234 -8.27 -14.30 -12.27
C ASN A 234 -7.31 -14.83 -11.19
N TRP A 235 -7.30 -14.23 -9.99
CA TRP A 235 -6.30 -14.49 -8.96
C TRP A 235 -6.91 -14.64 -7.56
N GLN A 236 -6.49 -15.66 -6.80
CA GLN A 236 -6.97 -15.95 -5.44
C GLN A 236 -5.82 -16.34 -4.48
N PRO A 237 -5.46 -15.45 -3.55
CA PRO A 237 -4.69 -15.84 -2.37
C PRO A 237 -5.34 -15.41 -1.05
N LYS A 238 -4.84 -16.00 0.02
CA LYS A 238 -5.36 -15.83 1.38
C LYS A 238 -4.73 -14.61 2.06
N GLY A 239 -5.56 -13.61 2.33
CA GLY A 239 -5.45 -12.62 3.42
C GLY A 239 -4.09 -11.93 3.63
N PHE A 240 -3.95 -10.71 3.10
CA PHE A 240 -2.76 -9.86 3.29
C PHE A 240 -2.49 -9.49 4.76
N PHE A 241 -3.55 -9.31 5.56
CA PHE A 241 -3.44 -9.08 7.01
C PHE A 241 -3.64 -10.36 7.85
N GLY A 242 -3.70 -11.54 7.23
CA GLY A 242 -4.22 -12.77 7.87
C GLY A 242 -3.19 -13.86 8.18
N GLY A 243 -1.89 -13.63 8.00
CA GLY A 243 -0.85 -14.63 8.28
C GLY A 243 -0.29 -14.51 9.69
N SER A 244 -0.15 -15.62 10.41
CA SER A 244 0.47 -15.77 11.74
C SER A 244 1.98 -15.48 11.80
N GLY A 245 2.53 -14.74 10.83
CA GLY A 245 3.79 -14.04 11.00
C GLY A 245 3.46 -12.76 11.75
N SER A 246 4.19 -12.47 12.83
CA SER A 246 4.03 -11.25 13.64
C SER A 246 3.66 -10.05 12.76
N PRO A 247 2.69 -9.19 13.16
CA PRO A 247 2.62 -7.87 12.54
C PRO A 247 4.04 -7.34 12.59
N LEU A 248 4.59 -6.89 11.46
CA LEU A 248 5.85 -6.17 11.48
C LEU A 248 5.66 -5.07 12.50
N SER A 249 6.17 -5.33 13.71
CA SER A 249 6.37 -4.33 14.72
C SER A 249 7.23 -3.32 13.99
N PHE A 250 6.68 -2.14 13.77
CA PHE A 250 7.50 -0.98 13.44
C PHE A 250 8.37 -0.78 14.67
N GLY A 251 9.48 -1.51 14.73
CA GLY A 251 10.47 -1.35 15.75
C GLY A 251 10.91 0.10 15.71
N SER A 252 10.97 0.73 16.87
CA SER A 252 11.28 2.14 17.12
C SER A 252 12.66 2.61 16.63
N GLY A 253 13.31 1.92 15.69
CA GLY A 253 14.68 2.16 15.22
C GLY A 253 14.89 3.29 14.23
N LEU A 254 13.91 4.18 14.01
CA LEU A 254 14.06 5.37 13.15
C LEU A 254 14.08 6.70 13.92
N LEU A 255 13.93 6.68 15.25
CA LEU A 255 14.06 7.88 16.09
C LEU A 255 15.44 8.05 16.74
N ASP A 256 16.30 7.02 16.74
CA ASP A 256 17.65 7.12 17.29
C ASP A 256 18.71 7.68 16.32
N LEU A 257 18.37 7.87 15.03
CA LEU A 257 19.29 8.45 14.04
C LEU A 257 19.30 9.99 14.03
N PHE A 258 18.30 10.64 14.65
CA PHE A 258 18.21 12.11 14.71
C PHE A 258 18.56 12.72 16.08
N SER A 259 18.84 11.91 17.10
CA SER A 259 19.32 12.39 18.41
C SER A 259 20.86 12.44 18.52
N SER A 260 21.60 11.87 17.56
CA SER A 260 23.07 11.85 17.55
C SER A 260 23.72 12.95 16.70
N MET A 261 22.95 13.88 16.12
CA MET A 261 23.45 15.00 15.31
C MET A 261 23.19 16.39 15.92
N ARG A 262 22.78 16.46 17.19
CA ARG A 262 22.68 17.70 17.96
C ARG A 262 23.25 17.48 19.36
N GLY A 263 24.57 17.59 19.48
CA GLY A 263 25.24 17.51 20.76
C GLY A 263 26.75 17.41 20.61
N ASP A 264 27.35 18.41 19.97
CA ASP A 264 28.75 18.78 20.17
C ASP A 264 28.93 20.23 19.68
N SER A 265 28.68 21.18 20.58
CA SER A 265 29.24 22.55 20.66
C SER A 265 28.79 23.17 21.96
#